data_AF-A0A933RAL8-F1
#
_entry.id   AF-A0A933RAL8-F1
#
_cell.length_a   1.000
_cell.length_b   1.000
_cell.length_c   1.000
_cell.angle_alpha   90.00
_cell.angle_beta   90.00
_cell.angle_gamma   90.00
#
_symmetry.space_group_name_H-M   'P 1'
#
loop_
_entity.id
_entity.type
_entity.pdbx_description
1 polymer ?
#
loop_
_entity_poly.entity_id
_entity_poly.type
_entity_poly.pdbx_seq_one_letter_code
_entity_poly.pdbx_strand_id
1 'polypeptide(L)'
;MSTAIEPTVPVDHEPSHEPDERALFSRLAASMARHRRSVILIWVVLTLAAAPLAVTLTGALSGAGWDAKGSTAEEVRLELRQHFPALGAENPIVVYRQPTPIADDPAGLQALVADLADGPSVLSVVDPSTMPAEAGMISQDGLTALVPVEQEVGEDKDRPEVAGELGDFVGTLQLADGASAEVTGEWPVWADFNQMNEDALHKAELVSGLPTLIMLFIAFGAMLAAGIPLLLAIAGIA
;
A
#
# COMPACT_ATOMS: atom_id res chain seq x y z
N MET A 1 -92.48 -7.37 8.69
CA MET A 1 -91.96 -8.69 8.29
C MET A 1 -90.52 -8.45 7.87
N SER A 2 -89.58 -8.80 8.74
CA SER A 2 -88.16 -8.41 8.69
C SER A 2 -87.42 -9.33 7.72
N THR A 3 -86.86 -8.78 6.65
CA THR A 3 -86.03 -9.53 5.71
C THR A 3 -84.57 -9.22 6.05
N ALA A 4 -83.93 -10.13 6.78
CA ALA A 4 -82.51 -10.05 7.07
C ALA A 4 -81.73 -10.30 5.77
N ILE A 5 -80.86 -9.36 5.40
CA ILE A 5 -79.83 -9.57 4.37
C ILE A 5 -78.63 -10.14 5.11
N GLU A 6 -78.37 -11.42 4.94
CA GLU A 6 -77.12 -12.04 5.37
C GLU A 6 -75.97 -11.56 4.47
N PRO A 7 -74.87 -11.03 5.02
CA PRO A 7 -73.69 -10.76 4.22
C PRO A 7 -73.00 -12.09 3.92
N THR A 8 -73.09 -12.56 2.68
CA THR A 8 -72.24 -13.64 2.19
C THR A 8 -70.81 -13.13 2.11
N VAL A 9 -70.02 -13.39 3.13
CA VAL A 9 -68.56 -13.23 3.08
C VAL A 9 -68.06 -14.16 1.96
N PRO A 10 -67.34 -13.65 0.94
CA PRO A 10 -66.71 -14.53 -0.04
C PRO A 10 -65.68 -15.38 0.73
N VAL A 11 -65.91 -16.70 0.81
CA VAL A 11 -65.03 -17.65 1.52
C VAL A 11 -63.90 -18.13 0.60
N ASP A 12 -63.66 -17.45 -0.52
CA ASP A 12 -62.57 -17.78 -1.44
C ASP A 12 -61.26 -17.14 -0.95
N HIS A 13 -60.87 -17.43 0.29
CA HIS A 13 -59.46 -17.38 0.64
C HIS A 13 -58.83 -18.66 0.09
N GLU A 14 -58.18 -18.51 -1.06
CA GLU A 14 -57.24 -19.51 -1.55
C GLU A 14 -56.31 -19.87 -0.37
N PRO A 15 -56.28 -21.14 0.08
CA PRO A 15 -55.48 -21.52 1.23
C PRO A 15 -54.03 -21.16 0.94
N SER A 16 -53.39 -20.41 1.85
CA SER A 16 -51.98 -20.04 1.72
C SER A 16 -51.17 -21.28 1.38
N HIS A 17 -50.47 -21.27 0.24
CA HIS A 17 -49.65 -22.38 -0.22
C HIS A 17 -48.78 -22.91 0.93
N GLU A 18 -48.61 -24.24 1.00
CA GLU A 18 -47.68 -24.85 1.95
C GLU A 18 -46.29 -24.21 1.81
N PRO A 19 -45.53 -24.03 2.91
CA PRO A 19 -44.28 -23.29 2.88
C PRO A 19 -43.31 -23.94 1.87
N ASP A 20 -43.08 -23.26 0.75
CA ASP A 20 -42.20 -23.72 -0.31
C ASP A 20 -40.81 -24.03 0.28
N GLU A 21 -40.26 -25.21 0.04
CA GLU A 21 -38.89 -25.57 0.45
C GLU A 21 -37.85 -24.61 -0.17
N ARG A 22 -38.23 -23.88 -1.23
CA ARG A 22 -37.44 -22.79 -1.84
C ARG A 22 -37.49 -21.48 -1.04
N ALA A 23 -38.28 -21.38 0.03
CA ALA A 23 -38.40 -20.21 0.89
C ALA A 23 -37.33 -20.11 2.00
N LEU A 24 -36.14 -20.69 1.78
CA LEU A 24 -35.01 -20.64 2.71
C LEU A 24 -34.65 -19.21 3.11
N PHE A 25 -34.60 -18.28 2.15
CA PHE A 25 -34.34 -16.86 2.43
C PHE A 25 -35.44 -16.20 3.27
N SER A 26 -36.70 -16.59 3.09
CA SER A 26 -37.83 -16.09 3.91
C SER A 26 -37.71 -16.56 5.36
N ARG A 27 -37.39 -17.84 5.57
CA ARG A 27 -37.17 -18.41 6.90
C ARG A 27 -35.95 -17.79 7.59
N LEU A 28 -34.86 -17.57 6.85
CA LEU A 28 -33.66 -16.92 7.35
C LEU A 28 -33.96 -15.47 7.75
N ALA A 29 -34.63 -14.71 6.89
CA ALA A 29 -35.02 -13.33 7.17
C ALA A 29 -35.94 -13.23 8.41
N ALA A 30 -36.94 -14.12 8.53
CA ALA A 30 -37.81 -14.18 9.70
C ALA A 30 -37.04 -14.53 10.99
N SER A 31 -36.05 -15.42 10.90
CA SER A 31 -35.17 -15.77 12.04
C SER A 31 -34.27 -14.61 12.45
N MET A 32 -33.64 -13.93 11.49
CA MET A 32 -32.82 -12.73 11.72
C MET A 32 -33.65 -11.60 12.33
N ALA A 33 -34.86 -11.35 11.83
CA ALA A 33 -35.75 -10.31 12.35
C ALA A 33 -36.18 -10.59 13.81
N ARG A 34 -36.43 -11.85 14.15
CA ARG A 34 -36.78 -12.29 15.51
C ARG A 34 -35.62 -12.11 16.49
N HIS A 35 -34.39 -12.35 16.04
CA HIS A 35 -33.18 -12.26 16.85
C HIS A 35 -32.36 -11.00 16.54
N ARG A 36 -32.98 -9.93 16.03
CA ARG A 36 -32.29 -8.75 15.50
C ARG A 36 -31.21 -8.17 16.42
N ARG A 37 -31.44 -8.17 17.73
CA ARG A 37 -30.47 -7.66 18.72
C ARG A 37 -29.24 -8.56 18.81
N SER A 38 -29.44 -9.88 18.88
CA SER A 38 -28.35 -10.85 18.92
C SER A 38 -27.55 -10.85 17.62
N VAL A 39 -28.23 -10.74 16.47
CA VAL A 39 -27.57 -10.67 15.15
C VAL A 39 -26.70 -9.42 15.06
N ILE A 40 -27.22 -8.24 15.42
CA ILE A 40 -26.44 -7.00 15.43
C ILE A 40 -25.26 -7.11 16.39
N LEU A 41 -25.47 -7.63 17.61
CA LEU A 41 -24.40 -7.79 18.59
C LEU A 41 -23.29 -8.71 18.06
N ILE A 42 -23.64 -9.84 17.44
CA ILE A 42 -22.66 -10.77 16.86
C ILE A 42 -21.84 -10.07 15.78
N TRP A 43 -22.48 -9.36 14.86
CA TRP A 43 -21.78 -8.62 13.81
C TRP A 43 -20.87 -7.52 14.37
N VAL A 44 -21.35 -6.75 15.34
CA VAL A 44 -20.53 -5.72 16.01
C VAL A 44 -19.31 -6.36 16.68
N VAL A 45 -19.48 -7.49 17.37
CA VAL A 45 -18.37 -8.22 18.00
C VAL A 45 -17.39 -8.74 16.97
N LEU A 46 -17.87 -9.33 15.87
CA LEU A 46 -17.02 -9.84 14.79
C LEU A 46 -16.22 -8.72 14.13
N THR A 47 -16.87 -7.61 13.76
CA THR A 47 -16.20 -6.45 13.17
C THR A 47 -15.18 -5.84 14.11
N LEU A 48 -15.51 -5.66 15.41
CA LEU A 48 -14.56 -5.14 16.38
C LEU A 48 -13.39 -6.11 16.64
N ALA A 49 -13.62 -7.41 16.56
CA ALA A 49 -12.58 -8.42 16.67
C ALA A 49 -11.69 -8.48 15.42
N ALA A 50 -12.24 -8.16 14.24
CA ALA A 50 -11.52 -8.12 12.96
C ALA A 50 -10.75 -6.81 12.74
N ALA A 51 -11.21 -5.69 13.30
CA ALA A 51 -10.60 -4.38 13.11
C ALA A 51 -9.07 -4.32 13.38
N PRO A 52 -8.52 -4.96 14.45
CA PRO A 52 -7.07 -5.01 14.64
C PRO A 52 -6.34 -5.75 13.51
N LEU A 53 -6.94 -6.85 13.01
CA LEU A 53 -6.37 -7.63 11.90
C LEU A 53 -6.30 -6.76 10.64
N ALA A 54 -7.37 -6.04 10.30
CA ALA A 54 -7.41 -5.16 9.14
C ALA A 54 -6.31 -4.07 9.19
N VAL A 55 -6.08 -3.46 10.35
CA VAL A 55 -5.01 -2.45 10.54
C VAL A 55 -3.61 -3.07 10.41
N THR A 56 -3.40 -4.28 10.93
CA THR A 56 -2.09 -4.95 10.85
C THR A 56 -1.81 -5.60 9.49
N LEU A 57 -2.85 -5.83 8.68
CA LEU A 57 -2.73 -6.56 7.42
C LEU A 57 -1.98 -5.74 6.35
N THR A 58 -2.11 -4.42 6.34
CA THR A 58 -1.40 -3.53 5.41
C THR A 58 0.11 -3.65 5.54
N GLY A 59 0.65 -3.76 6.77
CA GLY A 59 2.08 -4.01 7.00
C GLY A 59 2.55 -5.43 6.70
N ALA A 60 1.62 -6.39 6.57
CA ALA A 60 1.91 -7.78 6.20
C ALA A 60 1.80 -8.05 4.69
N LEU A 61 1.22 -7.11 3.94
CA LEU A 61 1.16 -7.15 2.48
C LEU A 61 2.48 -6.62 1.95
N SER A 62 3.34 -7.50 1.39
CA SER A 62 4.52 -7.05 0.66
C SER A 62 4.08 -6.18 -0.51
N GLY A 63 4.45 -4.89 -0.47
CA GLY A 63 4.24 -3.96 -1.59
C GLY A 63 5.17 -4.21 -2.78
N ALA A 64 6.11 -5.16 -2.66
CA ALA A 64 7.12 -5.43 -3.66
C ALA A 64 7.46 -6.94 -3.72
N GLY A 65 8.23 -7.36 -4.72
CA GLY A 65 8.63 -8.76 -4.88
C GLY A 65 7.64 -9.61 -5.70
N TRP A 66 7.22 -9.11 -6.86
CA TRP A 66 6.54 -9.89 -7.91
C TRP A 66 7.51 -10.89 -8.56
N ASP A 67 8.19 -11.69 -7.75
CA ASP A 67 9.09 -12.72 -8.24
C ASP A 67 8.29 -13.96 -8.62
N ALA A 68 8.77 -14.64 -9.66
CA ALA A 68 8.37 -16.02 -9.91
C ALA A 68 9.00 -16.93 -8.83
N LYS A 69 8.33 -17.06 -7.68
CA LYS A 69 8.81 -17.87 -6.56
C LYS A 69 9.09 -19.31 -7.01
N GLY A 70 10.29 -19.80 -6.69
CA GLY A 70 10.78 -21.12 -7.11
C GLY A 70 11.32 -21.20 -8.54
N SER A 71 11.47 -20.06 -9.24
CA SER A 71 12.13 -20.02 -10.55
C SER A 71 13.65 -19.97 -10.44
N THR A 72 14.35 -20.35 -11.50
CA THR A 72 15.81 -20.17 -11.62
C THR A 72 16.23 -18.70 -11.55
N ALA A 73 15.36 -17.77 -11.96
CA ALA A 73 15.66 -16.34 -11.85
C ALA A 73 15.76 -15.89 -10.39
N GLU A 74 14.85 -16.37 -9.52
CA GLU A 74 14.91 -16.13 -8.07
C GLU A 74 16.18 -16.72 -7.45
N GLU A 75 16.57 -17.93 -7.86
CA GLU A 75 17.77 -18.59 -7.35
C GLU A 75 19.05 -17.81 -7.72
N VAL A 76 19.19 -17.40 -8.98
CA VAL A 76 20.30 -16.54 -9.42
C VAL A 76 20.31 -15.21 -8.69
N ARG A 77 19.13 -14.62 -8.46
CA ARG A 77 18.97 -13.36 -7.72
C ARG A 77 19.49 -13.50 -6.27
N LEU A 78 19.14 -14.60 -5.61
CA LEU A 78 19.65 -14.92 -4.26
C LEU A 78 21.16 -15.19 -4.24
N GLU A 79 21.71 -15.91 -5.23
CA GLU A 79 23.15 -16.11 -5.34
C GLU A 79 23.90 -14.79 -5.53
N LEU A 80 23.38 -13.88 -6.36
CA LEU A 80 23.96 -12.55 -6.56
C LEU A 80 23.97 -11.74 -5.26
N ARG A 81 22.88 -11.77 -4.48
CA ARG A 81 22.83 -11.11 -3.15
C ARG A 81 23.89 -11.68 -2.20
N GLN A 82 24.08 -13.00 -2.19
CA GLN A 82 25.03 -13.65 -1.27
C GLN A 82 26.50 -13.43 -1.66
N HIS A 83 26.81 -13.46 -2.96
CA HIS A 83 28.18 -13.42 -3.45
C HIS A 83 28.66 -12.03 -3.86
N PHE A 84 27.75 -11.11 -4.16
CA PHE A 84 28.06 -9.73 -4.58
C PHE A 84 27.26 -8.69 -3.77
N PRO A 85 27.32 -8.71 -2.44
CA PRO A 85 26.44 -7.88 -1.60
C PRO A 85 26.65 -6.37 -1.80
N ALA A 86 27.89 -5.91 -2.03
CA ALA A 86 28.20 -4.48 -2.22
C ALA A 86 27.84 -3.91 -3.62
N LEU A 87 27.76 -4.78 -4.64
CA LEU A 87 27.49 -4.40 -6.04
C LEU A 87 26.22 -5.10 -6.57
N GLY A 88 25.37 -5.58 -5.67
CA GLY A 88 24.17 -6.33 -6.03
C GLY A 88 23.31 -5.49 -6.96
N ALA A 89 22.76 -6.12 -8.01
CA ALA A 89 21.90 -5.45 -9.00
C ALA A 89 20.63 -4.81 -8.39
N GLU A 90 20.37 -5.11 -7.13
CA GLU A 90 19.23 -4.64 -6.36
C GLU A 90 19.58 -3.53 -5.36
N ASN A 91 20.86 -3.22 -5.14
CA ASN A 91 21.22 -2.13 -4.23
C ASN A 91 20.73 -0.80 -4.81
N PRO A 92 20.22 0.11 -3.96
CA PRO A 92 19.95 1.47 -4.40
C PRO A 92 21.24 2.13 -4.93
N ILE A 93 21.05 3.01 -5.90
CA ILE A 93 22.11 3.79 -6.53
C ILE A 93 21.80 5.25 -6.30
N VAL A 94 22.72 5.96 -5.67
CA VAL A 94 22.67 7.42 -5.59
C VAL A 94 23.34 8.00 -6.83
N VAL A 95 22.58 8.74 -7.62
CA VAL A 95 23.05 9.43 -8.82
C VAL A 95 23.46 10.83 -8.41
N TYR A 96 24.77 11.06 -8.36
CA TYR A 96 25.35 12.38 -8.08
C TYR A 96 25.67 13.10 -9.38
N ARG A 97 25.34 14.38 -9.48
CA ARG A 97 25.70 15.24 -10.60
C ARG A 97 26.24 16.57 -10.09
N GLN A 98 27.26 17.09 -10.76
CA GLN A 98 27.82 18.41 -10.51
C GLN A 98 28.18 19.13 -11.82
N PRO A 99 28.34 20.47 -11.82
CA PRO A 99 28.56 21.24 -13.06
C PRO A 99 30.01 21.16 -13.58
N THR A 100 30.97 20.74 -12.75
CA THR A 100 32.39 20.58 -13.10
C THR A 100 32.76 19.11 -13.19
N PRO A 101 33.66 18.69 -14.09
CA PRO A 101 34.11 17.30 -14.13
C PRO A 101 34.62 16.83 -12.76
N ILE A 102 34.16 15.65 -12.32
CA ILE A 102 34.52 15.06 -11.02
C ILE A 102 36.03 14.85 -10.89
N ALA A 103 36.73 14.59 -11.99
CA ALA A 103 38.17 14.47 -12.00
C ALA A 103 38.90 15.79 -11.67
N ASP A 104 38.30 16.93 -12.00
CA ASP A 104 38.87 18.26 -11.74
C ASP A 104 38.53 18.75 -10.32
N ASP A 105 37.34 18.41 -9.81
CA ASP A 105 36.90 18.72 -8.45
C ASP A 105 36.15 17.52 -7.82
N PRO A 106 36.88 16.62 -7.14
CA PRO A 106 36.29 15.42 -6.54
C PRO A 106 35.68 15.68 -5.15
N ALA A 107 35.86 16.87 -4.57
CA ALA A 107 35.52 17.12 -3.17
C ALA A 107 34.03 16.93 -2.86
N GLY A 108 33.15 17.34 -3.79
CA GLY A 108 31.71 17.17 -3.63
C GLY A 108 31.27 15.69 -3.62
N LEU A 109 31.81 14.89 -4.54
CA LEU A 109 31.54 13.45 -4.57
C LEU A 109 32.09 12.75 -3.32
N GLN A 110 33.30 13.11 -2.88
CA GLN A 110 33.92 12.53 -1.69
C GLN A 110 33.12 12.85 -0.42
N ALA A 111 32.59 14.08 -0.31
CA ALA A 111 31.71 14.47 0.78
C ALA A 111 30.41 13.65 0.77
N LEU A 112 29.76 13.52 -0.39
CA LEU A 112 28.55 12.69 -0.52
C LEU A 112 28.82 11.24 -0.11
N VAL A 113 29.90 10.62 -0.61
CA VAL A 113 30.24 9.23 -0.27
C VAL A 113 30.47 9.06 1.24
N ALA A 114 31.11 10.04 1.88
CA ALA A 114 31.29 10.04 3.33
C ALA A 114 29.96 10.18 4.09
N ASP A 115 29.09 11.11 3.68
CA ASP A 115 27.79 11.33 4.30
C ASP A 115 26.87 10.09 4.14
N LEU A 116 26.90 9.45 2.97
CA LEU A 116 26.16 8.22 2.70
C LEU A 116 26.59 7.06 3.59
N ALA A 117 27.87 6.99 3.98
CA ALA A 117 28.36 5.93 4.86
C ALA A 117 27.74 5.99 6.27
N ASP A 118 27.28 7.16 6.68
CA ASP A 118 26.56 7.39 7.95
C ASP A 118 25.02 7.37 7.77
N GLY A 119 24.53 6.99 6.58
CA GLY A 119 23.12 6.94 6.24
C GLY A 119 22.32 5.81 6.92
N PRO A 120 20.98 5.88 6.86
CA PRO A 120 20.11 4.89 7.50
C PRO A 120 20.31 3.51 6.87
N SER A 121 20.53 2.52 7.75
CA SER A 121 20.69 1.11 7.37
C SER A 121 21.80 0.86 6.36
N VAL A 122 22.78 1.75 6.20
CA VAL A 122 23.87 1.58 5.24
C VAL A 122 24.95 0.65 5.80
N LEU A 123 25.31 -0.37 5.02
CA LEU A 123 26.40 -1.31 5.32
C LEU A 123 27.69 -0.95 4.62
N SER A 124 27.59 -0.56 3.35
CA SER A 124 28.74 -0.17 2.54
C SER A 124 28.33 0.80 1.43
N VAL A 125 29.26 1.66 1.05
CA VAL A 125 29.10 2.60 -0.06
C VAL A 125 30.25 2.39 -1.02
N VAL A 126 29.93 2.26 -2.31
CA VAL A 126 30.95 2.10 -3.34
C VAL A 126 31.40 3.47 -3.82
N ASP A 127 32.66 3.82 -3.58
CA ASP A 127 33.26 5.05 -4.11
C ASP A 127 33.60 4.89 -5.61
N PRO A 128 32.92 5.63 -6.51
CA PRO A 128 33.13 5.53 -7.95
C PRO A 128 34.55 5.92 -8.39
N SER A 129 35.22 6.77 -7.62
CA SER A 129 36.57 7.26 -7.95
C SER A 129 37.67 6.22 -7.73
N THR A 130 37.37 5.19 -6.94
CA THR A 130 38.29 4.08 -6.64
C THR A 130 38.13 2.89 -7.60
N MET A 131 37.07 2.90 -8.40
CA MET A 131 36.76 1.82 -9.33
C MET A 131 37.46 2.02 -10.68
N PRO A 132 37.76 0.92 -11.41
CA PRO A 132 38.28 1.01 -12.76
C PRO A 132 37.32 1.79 -13.67
N ALA A 133 37.86 2.55 -14.63
CA ALA A 133 37.03 3.34 -15.56
C ALA A 133 36.06 2.46 -16.37
N GLU A 134 36.42 1.21 -16.63
CA GLU A 134 35.60 0.22 -17.32
C GLU A 134 34.34 -0.18 -16.53
N ALA A 135 34.29 0.09 -15.22
CA ALA A 135 33.10 -0.11 -14.40
C ALA A 135 31.98 0.87 -14.78
N GLY A 136 32.28 1.96 -15.48
CA GLY A 136 31.28 2.89 -16.02
C GLY A 136 30.47 3.65 -14.96
N MET A 137 31.01 3.78 -13.74
CA MET A 137 30.33 4.48 -12.64
C MET A 137 30.40 6.00 -12.75
N ILE A 138 31.31 6.54 -13.57
CA ILE A 138 31.38 7.96 -13.89
C ILE A 138 31.05 8.12 -15.38
N SER A 139 30.19 9.08 -15.70
CA SER A 139 29.76 9.36 -17.07
C SER A 139 30.91 9.80 -17.97
N GLN A 140 30.75 9.66 -19.28
CA GLN A 140 31.80 10.03 -20.26
C GLN A 140 32.15 11.53 -20.25
N ASP A 141 31.20 12.39 -19.86
CA ASP A 141 31.43 13.83 -19.68
C ASP A 141 32.02 14.16 -18.30
N GLY A 142 32.15 13.18 -17.40
CA GLY A 142 32.70 13.33 -16.06
C GLY A 142 31.79 14.06 -15.07
N LEU A 143 30.54 14.38 -15.45
CA LEU A 143 29.65 15.22 -14.64
C LEU A 143 28.69 14.45 -13.74
N THR A 144 28.49 13.15 -14.00
CA THR A 144 27.55 12.30 -13.26
C THR A 144 28.27 11.07 -12.72
N ALA A 145 28.03 10.70 -11.47
CA ALA A 145 28.51 9.49 -10.84
C ALA A 145 27.35 8.63 -10.31
N LEU A 146 27.51 7.32 -10.40
CA LEU A 146 26.63 6.32 -9.81
C LEU A 146 27.31 5.77 -8.57
N VAL A 147 26.68 5.94 -7.42
CA VAL A 147 27.18 5.49 -6.12
C VAL A 147 26.27 4.38 -5.60
N PRO A 148 26.59 3.09 -5.85
CA PRO A 148 25.88 1.97 -5.23
C PRO A 148 25.99 2.03 -3.70
N VAL A 149 24.87 1.82 -3.02
CA VAL A 149 24.77 1.80 -1.55
C VAL A 149 24.19 0.46 -1.12
N GLU A 150 24.96 -0.32 -0.38
CA GLU A 150 24.47 -1.54 0.24
C GLU A 150 23.73 -1.19 1.54
N GLN A 151 22.52 -1.74 1.70
CA GLN A 151 21.73 -1.55 2.90
C GLN A 151 21.46 -2.85 3.65
N GLU A 152 21.44 -2.78 4.98
CA GLU A 152 20.99 -3.85 5.86
C GLU A 152 19.47 -3.96 5.76
N VAL A 153 19.01 -5.16 5.41
CA VAL A 153 17.58 -5.45 5.29
C VAL A 153 17.29 -6.73 6.05
N GLY A 154 16.35 -6.66 7.00
CA GLY A 154 15.90 -7.81 7.77
C GLY A 154 15.08 -8.79 6.91
N GLU A 155 13.94 -8.33 6.40
CA GLU A 155 13.06 -9.12 5.53
C GLU A 155 12.92 -8.48 4.15
N ASP A 156 12.74 -9.30 3.11
CA ASP A 156 12.60 -8.80 1.73
C ASP A 156 11.42 -7.82 1.54
N LYS A 157 10.40 -7.91 2.39
CA LYS A 157 9.24 -6.99 2.37
C LYS A 157 9.61 -5.55 2.78
N ASP A 158 10.70 -5.37 3.54
CA ASP A 158 11.12 -4.08 4.10
C ASP A 158 12.05 -3.32 3.15
N ARG A 159 12.49 -3.94 2.04
CA ARG A 159 13.40 -3.33 1.08
C ARG A 159 12.92 -1.98 0.53
N PRO A 160 11.64 -1.80 0.13
CA PRO A 160 11.14 -0.50 -0.31
C PRO A 160 11.22 0.56 0.80
N GLU A 161 10.88 0.21 2.03
CA GLU A 161 10.91 1.14 3.17
C GLU A 161 12.35 1.60 3.45
N VAL A 162 13.26 0.65 3.61
CA VAL A 162 14.70 0.91 3.85
C VAL A 162 15.32 1.73 2.71
N ALA A 163 14.95 1.45 1.45
CA ALA A 163 15.41 2.21 0.30
C ALA A 163 14.82 3.63 0.25
N GLY A 164 13.57 3.79 0.68
CA GLY A 164 12.91 5.09 0.83
C GLY A 164 13.59 5.97 1.89
N GLU A 165 13.98 5.40 3.03
CA GLU A 165 14.73 6.10 4.08
C GLU A 165 16.05 6.69 3.56
N LEU A 166 16.74 5.98 2.65
CA LEU A 166 17.92 6.49 1.98
C LEU A 166 17.59 7.67 1.05
N GLY A 167 16.49 7.58 0.31
CA GLY A 167 15.97 8.68 -0.52
C GLY A 167 15.71 9.95 0.29
N ASP A 168 14.99 9.81 1.40
CA ASP A 168 14.70 10.90 2.32
C ASP A 168 15.99 11.49 2.91
N PHE A 169 16.92 10.63 3.35
CA PHE A 169 18.22 11.06 3.86
C PHE A 169 19.00 11.87 2.82
N VAL A 170 19.13 11.38 1.60
CA VAL A 170 19.81 12.07 0.49
C VAL A 170 19.16 13.42 0.21
N GLY A 171 17.82 13.51 0.27
CA GLY A 171 17.09 14.76 0.11
C GLY A 171 17.38 15.83 1.19
N THR A 172 17.95 15.43 2.33
CA THR A 172 18.35 16.37 3.40
C THR A 172 19.81 16.85 3.33
N LEU A 173 20.65 16.18 2.53
CA LEU A 173 22.07 16.50 2.43
C LEU A 173 22.30 17.87 1.80
N GLN A 174 23.24 18.63 2.33
CA GLN A 174 23.67 19.89 1.71
C GLN A 174 24.76 19.62 0.69
N LEU A 175 24.43 19.81 -0.58
CA LEU A 175 25.34 19.63 -1.70
C LEU A 175 25.98 20.96 -2.10
N ALA A 176 27.10 20.89 -2.83
CA ALA A 176 27.75 22.06 -3.43
C ALA A 176 26.81 22.77 -4.42
N ASP A 177 27.03 24.06 -4.64
CA ASP A 177 26.19 24.87 -5.54
C ASP A 177 26.13 24.27 -6.96
N GLY A 178 24.91 23.96 -7.40
CA GLY A 178 24.64 23.36 -8.72
C GLY A 178 24.84 21.84 -8.77
N ALA A 179 25.21 21.20 -7.66
CA ALA A 179 25.21 19.75 -7.54
C ALA A 179 23.83 19.22 -7.11
N SER A 180 23.53 17.98 -7.48
CA SER A 180 22.29 17.27 -7.14
C SER A 180 22.58 15.80 -6.88
N ALA A 181 21.85 15.20 -5.95
CA ALA A 181 21.89 13.77 -5.67
C ALA A 181 20.46 13.25 -5.64
N GLU A 182 20.20 12.16 -6.35
CA GLU A 182 18.89 11.51 -6.43
C GLU A 182 19.07 10.00 -6.27
N VAL A 183 18.10 9.31 -5.67
CA VAL A 183 18.19 7.86 -5.44
C VAL A 183 17.38 7.10 -6.49
N THR A 184 17.95 6.03 -7.02
CA THR A 184 17.29 5.17 -8.01
C THR A 184 17.65 3.69 -7.80
N GLY A 185 17.05 2.81 -8.59
CA GLY A 185 17.14 1.36 -8.43
C GLY A 185 15.76 0.74 -8.26
N GLU A 186 15.70 -0.59 -8.16
CA GLU A 186 14.43 -1.31 -8.05
C GLU A 186 13.64 -0.90 -6.80
N TRP A 187 14.27 -0.95 -5.62
CA TRP A 187 13.58 -0.72 -4.35
C TRP A 187 13.22 0.76 -4.09
N PRO A 188 14.07 1.76 -4.41
CA PRO A 188 13.66 3.17 -4.35
C PRO A 188 12.45 3.47 -5.25
N VAL A 189 12.39 2.90 -6.46
CA VAL A 189 11.24 3.07 -7.35
C VAL A 189 9.97 2.42 -6.76
N TRP A 190 10.11 1.27 -6.09
CA TRP A 190 8.99 0.66 -5.35
C TRP A 190 8.55 1.52 -4.16
N ALA A 191 9.49 2.16 -3.46
CA ALA A 191 9.20 3.08 -2.37
C ALA A 191 8.34 4.26 -2.87
N ASP A 192 8.78 4.90 -3.96
CA ASP A 192 8.05 6.00 -4.61
C ASP A 192 6.65 5.55 -5.07
N PHE A 193 6.55 4.35 -5.67
CA PHE A 193 5.27 3.81 -6.11
C PHE A 193 4.31 3.55 -4.94
N ASN A 194 4.81 3.00 -3.83
CA ASN A 194 4.00 2.77 -2.63
C ASN A 194 3.50 4.10 -2.04
N GLN A 195 4.40 5.08 -1.90
CA GLN A 195 4.06 6.42 -1.42
C GLN A 195 3.02 7.10 -2.32
N MET A 196 3.20 7.05 -3.64
CA MET A 196 2.25 7.61 -4.59
C MET A 196 0.87 6.96 -4.52
N ASN A 197 0.81 5.64 -4.33
CA ASN A 197 -0.46 4.93 -4.18
C ASN A 197 -1.16 5.29 -2.88
N GLU A 198 -0.42 5.41 -1.78
CA GLU A 198 -0.98 5.83 -0.49
C GLU A 198 -1.54 7.26 -0.59
N ASP A 199 -0.76 8.20 -1.12
CA ASP A 199 -1.19 9.58 -1.35
C ASP A 199 -2.40 9.66 -2.28
N ALA A 200 -2.42 8.85 -3.34
CA ALA A 200 -3.54 8.76 -4.26
C ALA A 200 -4.80 8.20 -3.59
N LEU A 201 -4.66 7.21 -2.70
CA LEU A 201 -5.78 6.64 -1.94
C LEU A 201 -6.35 7.67 -0.96
N HIS A 202 -5.50 8.36 -0.21
CA HIS A 202 -5.92 9.46 0.68
C HIS A 202 -6.65 10.56 -0.09
N LYS A 203 -6.13 10.93 -1.27
CA LYS A 203 -6.78 11.92 -2.13
C LYS A 203 -8.10 11.40 -2.69
N ALA A 204 -8.17 10.14 -3.10
CA ALA A 204 -9.39 9.52 -3.61
C ALA A 204 -10.48 9.43 -2.53
N GLU A 205 -10.10 9.11 -1.28
CA GLU A 205 -11.02 9.13 -0.15
C GLU A 205 -11.62 10.53 0.07
N LEU A 206 -10.78 11.58 0.06
CA LEU A 206 -11.26 12.95 0.24
C LEU A 206 -12.17 13.39 -0.92
N VAL A 207 -11.79 13.06 -2.17
CA VAL A 207 -12.48 13.50 -3.38
C VAL A 207 -13.77 12.73 -3.61
N SER A 208 -13.85 11.44 -3.26
CA SER A 208 -15.02 10.60 -3.51
C SER A 208 -15.86 10.30 -2.27
N GLY A 209 -15.23 10.14 -1.11
CA GLY A 209 -15.88 9.79 0.15
C GLY A 209 -16.78 10.91 0.65
N LEU A 210 -16.28 12.16 0.68
CA LEU A 210 -17.06 13.30 1.15
C LEU A 210 -18.29 13.58 0.26
N PRO A 211 -18.19 13.63 -1.08
CA PRO A 211 -19.38 13.74 -1.93
C PRO A 211 -20.35 12.57 -1.81
N THR A 212 -19.84 11.33 -1.64
CA THR A 212 -20.70 10.15 -1.43
C THR A 212 -21.49 10.27 -0.12
N LEU A 213 -20.87 10.74 0.95
CA LEU A 213 -21.54 10.98 2.22
C LEU A 213 -22.63 12.05 2.11
N ILE A 214 -22.34 13.15 1.40
CA ILE A 214 -23.33 14.20 1.09
C ILE A 214 -24.48 13.63 0.26
N MET A 215 -24.17 12.82 -0.75
CA MET A 215 -25.18 12.17 -1.60
C MET A 215 -26.08 11.22 -0.80
N LEU A 216 -25.50 10.40 0.09
CA LEU A 216 -26.26 9.52 0.99
C LEU A 216 -27.18 10.35 1.91
N PHE A 217 -26.68 11.45 2.46
CA PHE A 217 -27.49 12.35 3.28
C PHE A 217 -28.67 12.94 2.49
N ILE A 218 -28.44 13.40 1.25
CA ILE A 218 -29.49 13.95 0.38
C ILE A 218 -30.51 12.86 -0.01
N ALA A 219 -30.04 11.66 -0.34
CA ALA A 219 -30.91 10.56 -0.79
C ALA A 219 -31.85 10.07 0.32
N PHE A 220 -31.37 9.99 1.57
CA PHE A 220 -32.17 9.49 2.69
C PHE A 220 -32.82 10.59 3.55
N GLY A 221 -32.38 11.86 3.42
CA GLY A 221 -32.92 13.01 4.13
C GLY A 221 -32.70 13.01 5.66
N ALA A 222 -31.97 12.03 6.19
CA ALA A 222 -31.69 11.89 7.62
C ALA A 222 -30.30 11.30 7.87
N MET A 223 -29.56 11.89 8.80
CA MET A 223 -28.18 11.50 9.13
C MET A 223 -28.08 10.03 9.58
N LEU A 224 -29.04 9.54 10.39
CA LEU A 224 -29.05 8.14 10.84
C LEU A 224 -29.24 7.16 9.68
N ALA A 225 -30.08 7.51 8.70
CA ALA A 225 -30.36 6.63 7.57
C ALA A 225 -29.16 6.56 6.61
N ALA A 226 -28.46 7.68 6.40
CA ALA A 226 -27.20 7.73 5.66
C ALA A 226 -26.04 6.99 6.36
N GLY A 227 -26.06 6.96 7.70
CA GLY A 227 -25.04 6.29 8.51
C GLY A 227 -25.08 4.76 8.42
N ILE A 228 -26.24 4.14 8.18
CA ILE A 228 -26.36 2.67 8.11
C ILE A 228 -25.54 2.08 6.94
N PRO A 229 -25.68 2.57 5.69
CA PRO A 229 -24.84 2.11 4.58
C PRO A 229 -23.34 2.35 4.80
N LEU A 230 -22.96 3.48 5.40
CA LEU A 230 -21.56 3.81 5.66
C LEU A 230 -20.95 2.87 6.71
N LEU A 231 -21.66 2.62 7.82
CA LEU A 231 -21.23 1.67 8.84
C LEU A 231 -21.09 0.25 8.27
N LEU A 232 -22.00 -0.14 7.36
CA LEU A 232 -21.91 -1.43 6.69
C LEU A 232 -20.70 -1.52 5.75
N ALA A 233 -20.38 -0.44 5.02
CA ALA A 233 -19.19 -0.38 4.17
C ALA A 233 -17.91 -0.48 5.00
N ILE A 234 -17.80 0.27 6.10
CA ILE A 234 -16.66 0.20 7.03
C ILE A 234 -16.54 -1.21 7.62
N ALA A 235 -17.65 -1.81 8.06
CA ALA A 235 -17.67 -3.16 8.60
C ALA A 235 -17.31 -4.25 7.56
N GLY A 236 -17.43 -3.95 6.26
CA GLY A 236 -16.99 -4.85 5.19
C GLY A 236 -15.52 -4.71 4.82
N ILE A 237 -14.87 -3.60 5.21
CA ILE A 237 -13.43 -3.36 5.03
C ILE A 237 -12.63 -4.00 6.18
N ALA A 238 -13.18 -3.97 7.40
CA ALA A 238 -12.61 -4.58 8.59
C ALA A 238 -12.68 -6.12 8.57
#